data_AF-A0A5C9CPI0-F1
#
_entry.id   AF-A0A5C9CPI0-F1
#
_cell.length_a   1.000
_cell.length_b   1.000
_cell.length_c   1.000
_cell.angle_alpha   90.00
_cell.angle_beta   90.00
_cell.angle_gamma   90.00
#
_symmetry.space_group_name_H-M   'P 1'
#
loop_
_entity.id
_entity.type
_entity.pdbx_description
1 polymer ?
#
loop_
_entity_poly.entity_id
_entity_poly.type
_entity_poly.pdbx_seq_one_letter_code
_entity_poly.pdbx_strand_id
1 'polypeptide(L)'
;MTATVLPGAVVHLPIVKSLTWPSEAACQRFADALAAQPELRQAYIELQGDLGAGKTTLVRHLLRALGVQGRVKSPTYAVVEPYELPGLNLWHFDFYRFSDPREWVDAGFRDIFASPGLKIAEWPDKAAGCVPSADLVLHLTVQDDDARQVQLTAQTHLGAQLLAGAIQSEVLRGLPPLPLGGGEGCPRQSDPNIRPHPNPLPEGEGISPHQFESHPLLATLPATVWNEANE
;
A
#
# COMPACT_ATOMS: atom_id res chain seq x y z
N MET A 1 -30.29 -38.83 21.45
CA MET A 1 -29.54 -37.58 21.27
C MET A 1 -28.13 -37.95 20.82
N THR A 2 -27.83 -37.75 19.54
CA THR A 2 -26.48 -37.92 18.99
C THR A 2 -26.22 -36.70 18.13
N ALA A 3 -25.33 -35.82 18.60
CA ALA A 3 -24.86 -34.67 17.83
C ALA A 3 -23.99 -35.21 16.69
N THR A 4 -24.45 -35.03 15.45
CA THR A 4 -23.65 -35.25 14.26
C THR A 4 -22.57 -34.17 14.21
N VAL A 5 -21.32 -34.57 14.45
CA VAL A 5 -20.15 -33.72 14.17
C VAL A 5 -20.01 -33.65 12.64
N LEU A 6 -20.17 -32.46 12.08
CA LEU A 6 -19.94 -32.21 10.65
C LEU A 6 -18.43 -32.32 10.37
N PRO A 7 -17.99 -33.15 9.40
CA PRO A 7 -16.58 -33.28 9.09
C PRO A 7 -16.12 -32.13 8.19
N GLY A 8 -14.98 -31.53 8.53
CA GLY A 8 -14.15 -30.77 7.58
C GLY A 8 -14.34 -29.26 7.54
N ALA A 9 -14.26 -28.56 8.67
CA ALA A 9 -13.86 -27.15 8.61
C ALA A 9 -12.38 -27.12 8.17
N VAL A 10 -12.12 -26.75 6.91
CA VAL A 10 -10.76 -26.50 6.43
C VAL A 10 -10.22 -25.34 7.27
N VAL A 11 -9.24 -25.63 8.13
CA VAL A 11 -8.55 -24.61 8.90
C VAL A 11 -7.65 -23.86 7.92
N HIS A 12 -8.13 -22.72 7.42
CA HIS A 12 -7.31 -21.83 6.63
C HIS A 12 -6.32 -21.13 7.57
N LEU A 13 -5.04 -21.46 7.46
CA LEU A 13 -4.01 -20.73 8.20
C LEU A 13 -3.95 -19.30 7.68
N PRO A 14 -3.92 -18.29 8.56
CA PRO A 14 -3.89 -16.91 8.12
C PRO A 14 -2.60 -16.63 7.34
N ILE A 15 -2.72 -15.94 6.20
CA ILE A 15 -1.56 -15.47 5.44
C ILE A 15 -1.19 -14.10 6.00
N VAL A 16 0.04 -13.99 6.52
CA VAL A 16 0.58 -12.74 7.03
C VAL A 16 1.61 -12.18 6.07
N LYS A 17 1.46 -10.91 5.68
CA LYS A 17 2.42 -10.17 4.86
C LYS A 17 2.72 -8.82 5.48
N SER A 18 4.00 -8.46 5.51
CA SER A 18 4.45 -7.14 5.93
C SER A 18 4.85 -6.30 4.72
N LEU A 19 4.35 -5.07 4.65
CA LEU A 19 4.71 -4.05 3.66
C LEU A 19 5.19 -2.79 4.37
N THR A 20 5.98 -1.98 3.66
CA THR A 20 6.34 -0.63 4.09
C THR A 20 5.78 0.36 3.07
N TRP A 21 4.99 1.31 3.54
CA TRP A 21 4.52 2.44 2.75
C TRP A 21 5.39 3.66 3.08
N PRO A 22 6.38 4.01 2.22
CA PRO A 22 7.27 5.14 2.48
C PRO A 22 6.59 6.51 2.33
N SER A 23 5.36 6.55 1.80
CA SER A 23 4.60 7.78 1.61
C SER A 23 3.12 7.50 1.44
N GLU A 24 2.29 8.55 1.49
CA GLU A 24 0.86 8.44 1.17
C GLU A 24 0.62 7.90 -0.26
N ALA A 25 1.52 8.19 -1.22
CA ALA A 25 1.41 7.66 -2.57
C ALA A 25 1.54 6.13 -2.62
N ALA A 26 2.30 5.52 -1.70
CA ALA A 26 2.35 4.06 -1.59
C ALA A 26 1.04 3.48 -1.06
N CYS A 27 0.43 4.13 -0.05
CA CYS A 27 -0.91 3.80 0.42
C CYS A 27 -1.96 3.89 -0.70
N GLN A 28 -1.90 4.94 -1.52
CA GLN A 28 -2.79 5.10 -2.68
C GLN A 28 -2.61 3.96 -3.71
N ARG A 29 -1.37 3.61 -4.08
CA ARG A 29 -1.13 2.51 -5.03
C ARG A 29 -1.66 1.18 -4.52
N PHE A 30 -1.50 0.91 -3.23
CA PHE A 30 -2.05 -0.29 -2.62
C PHE A 30 -3.58 -0.28 -2.64
N ALA A 31 -4.21 0.86 -2.36
CA ALA A 31 -5.66 1.02 -2.46
C ALA A 31 -6.16 0.78 -3.90
N ASP A 32 -5.47 1.31 -4.91
CA ASP A 32 -5.78 1.09 -6.32
C ASP A 32 -5.58 -0.39 -6.73
N ALA A 33 -4.63 -1.09 -6.11
CA ALA A 33 -4.39 -2.51 -6.35
C ALA A 33 -5.49 -3.38 -5.73
N LEU A 34 -5.96 -3.04 -4.52
CA LEU A 34 -7.13 -3.65 -3.90
C LEU A 34 -8.41 -3.41 -4.72
N ALA A 35 -8.64 -2.17 -5.15
CA ALA A 35 -9.82 -1.79 -5.93
C ALA A 35 -9.96 -2.56 -7.25
N ALA A 36 -8.83 -3.01 -7.82
CA ALA A 36 -8.80 -3.80 -9.04
C ALA A 36 -9.22 -5.27 -8.84
N GLN A 37 -9.31 -5.75 -7.60
CA GLN A 37 -9.67 -7.15 -7.33
C GLN A 37 -11.19 -7.33 -7.25
N PRO A 38 -11.79 -8.26 -8.01
CA PRO A 38 -13.24 -8.48 -7.97
C PRO A 38 -13.73 -8.98 -6.60
N GLU A 39 -12.90 -9.71 -5.86
CA GLU A 39 -13.17 -10.23 -4.51
C GLU A 39 -13.48 -9.12 -3.52
N LEU A 40 -12.93 -7.92 -3.72
CA LEU A 40 -13.15 -6.77 -2.83
C LEU A 40 -14.64 -6.43 -2.68
N ARG A 41 -15.44 -6.64 -3.72
CA ARG A 41 -16.86 -6.22 -3.77
C ARG A 41 -17.75 -6.91 -2.74
N GLN A 42 -17.27 -7.97 -2.08
CA GLN A 42 -17.98 -8.70 -1.03
C GLN A 42 -17.17 -8.87 0.25
N ALA A 43 -15.99 -8.24 0.33
CA ALA A 43 -15.07 -8.44 1.44
C ALA A 43 -15.50 -7.65 2.68
N TYR A 44 -15.10 -8.15 3.85
CA TYR A 44 -15.04 -7.39 5.09
C TYR A 44 -13.57 -7.11 5.45
N ILE A 45 -13.22 -5.83 5.52
CA ILE A 45 -11.87 -5.34 5.81
C ILE A 45 -11.83 -4.63 7.16
N GLU A 46 -10.83 -4.97 7.96
CA GLU A 46 -10.57 -4.33 9.25
C GLU A 46 -9.29 -3.51 9.23
N LEU A 47 -9.37 -2.28 9.74
CA LEU A 47 -8.27 -1.34 9.84
C LEU A 47 -7.94 -1.05 11.30
N GLN A 48 -6.74 -1.44 11.70
CA GLN A 48 -6.21 -1.30 13.05
C GLN A 48 -4.98 -0.39 13.05
N GLY A 49 -4.67 0.17 14.21
CA GLY A 49 -3.53 1.08 14.41
C GLY A 49 -3.96 2.35 15.15
N ASP A 50 -2.97 3.10 15.63
CA ASP A 50 -3.20 4.26 16.48
C ASP A 50 -3.90 5.42 15.76
N LEU A 51 -4.30 6.43 16.54
CA LEU A 51 -4.81 7.69 16.00
C LEU A 51 -3.74 8.33 15.10
N GLY A 52 -4.11 8.70 13.88
CA GLY A 52 -3.16 9.23 12.89
C GLY A 52 -2.35 8.17 12.12
N ALA A 53 -2.56 6.87 12.37
CA ALA A 53 -1.89 5.80 11.62
C ALA A 53 -2.20 5.78 10.12
N GLY A 54 -3.26 6.46 9.67
CA GLY A 54 -3.62 6.58 8.25
C GLY A 54 -4.76 5.67 7.79
N LYS A 55 -5.51 5.07 8.72
CA LYS A 55 -6.68 4.22 8.45
C LYS A 55 -7.70 4.90 7.51
N THR A 56 -8.25 6.06 7.91
CA THR A 56 -9.18 6.83 7.06
C THR A 56 -8.54 7.30 5.74
N THR A 57 -7.21 7.49 5.69
CA THR A 57 -6.52 7.82 4.43
C THR A 57 -6.55 6.66 3.45
N LEU A 58 -6.32 5.43 3.92
CA LEU A 58 -6.50 4.23 3.10
C LEU A 58 -7.95 4.10 2.62
N VAL A 59 -8.95 4.25 3.51
CA VAL A 59 -10.38 4.18 3.12
C VAL A 59 -10.70 5.18 2.02
N ARG A 60 -10.22 6.42 2.16
CA ARG A 60 -10.43 7.47 1.18
C ARG A 60 -9.85 7.12 -0.19
N HIS A 61 -8.62 6.62 -0.24
CA HIS A 61 -8.00 6.20 -1.50
C HIS A 61 -8.76 5.02 -2.11
N LEU A 62 -9.15 4.04 -1.31
CA LEU A 62 -9.88 2.86 -1.78
C LEU A 62 -11.26 3.21 -2.35
N LEU A 63 -12.05 4.02 -1.64
CA LEU A 63 -13.37 4.44 -2.12
C LEU A 63 -13.27 5.29 -3.39
N ARG A 64 -12.26 6.16 -3.49
CA ARG A 64 -12.00 6.93 -4.73
C ARG A 64 -11.61 6.03 -5.89
N ALA A 65 -10.75 5.05 -5.67
CA ALA A 65 -10.36 4.06 -6.69
C ALA A 65 -11.55 3.23 -7.18
N LEU A 66 -12.53 2.98 -6.30
CA LEU A 66 -13.81 2.34 -6.66
C LEU A 66 -14.79 3.26 -7.40
N GLY A 67 -14.54 4.57 -7.44
CA GLY A 67 -15.35 5.55 -8.16
C GLY A 67 -16.28 6.40 -7.28
N VAL A 68 -16.19 6.31 -5.94
CA VAL A 68 -16.93 7.21 -5.04
C VAL A 68 -16.46 8.64 -5.26
N GLN A 69 -17.41 9.53 -5.53
CA GLN A 69 -17.17 10.95 -5.74
C GLN A 69 -17.39 11.76 -4.46
N GLY A 70 -16.76 12.93 -4.39
CA GLY A 70 -16.93 13.85 -3.27
C GLY A 70 -16.03 13.57 -2.07
N ARG A 71 -16.45 14.05 -0.91
CA ARG A 71 -15.59 14.11 0.29
C ARG A 71 -15.81 12.89 1.19
N VAL A 72 -14.82 12.01 1.22
CA VAL A 72 -14.76 10.90 2.19
C VAL A 72 -14.07 11.35 3.48
N LYS A 73 -14.79 11.27 4.59
CA LYS A 73 -14.31 11.49 5.96
C LYS A 73 -14.54 10.24 6.78
N SER A 74 -13.89 10.14 7.94
CA SER A 74 -14.26 9.13 8.91
C SER A 74 -15.64 9.45 9.51
N PRO A 75 -16.54 8.46 9.64
CA PRO A 75 -17.84 8.61 10.26
C PRO A 75 -17.79 8.47 11.78
N THR A 76 -16.73 8.93 12.48
CA THR A 76 -16.58 8.73 13.95
C THR A 76 -17.84 9.03 14.78
N TYR A 77 -18.68 10.01 14.39
CA TYR A 77 -19.93 10.33 15.08
C TYR A 77 -21.17 9.61 14.53
N ALA A 78 -21.20 9.33 13.23
CA ALA A 78 -22.31 8.59 12.61
C ALA A 78 -22.14 7.06 12.79
N VAL A 79 -20.93 6.62 13.18
CA VAL A 79 -20.42 5.25 13.26
C VAL A 79 -20.34 4.56 11.91
N VAL A 80 -21.29 4.80 11.00
CA VAL A 80 -21.32 4.25 9.64
C VAL A 80 -21.62 5.34 8.61
N GLU A 81 -20.96 5.26 7.46
CA GLU A 81 -21.31 6.00 6.24
C GLU A 81 -21.54 5.01 5.09
N PRO A 82 -22.74 4.95 4.50
CA PRO A 82 -23.01 4.15 3.31
C PRO A 82 -22.55 4.87 2.04
N TYR A 83 -22.06 4.11 1.07
CA TYR A 83 -21.80 4.59 -0.29
C TYR A 83 -22.42 3.63 -1.30
N GLU A 84 -23.09 4.19 -2.31
CA GLU A 84 -23.74 3.42 -3.37
C GLU A 84 -23.05 3.65 -4.70
N LEU A 85 -22.66 2.56 -5.35
CA LEU A 85 -22.16 2.53 -6.72
C LEU A 85 -23.00 1.54 -7.54
N PRO A 86 -23.01 1.66 -8.88
CA PRO A 86 -23.70 0.69 -9.74
C PRO A 86 -23.25 -0.74 -9.43
N GLY A 87 -24.18 -1.54 -8.88
CA GLY A 87 -23.93 -2.94 -8.52
C GLY A 87 -22.94 -3.15 -7.37
N LEU A 88 -22.74 -2.17 -6.47
CA LEU A 88 -21.91 -2.31 -5.27
C LEU A 88 -22.38 -1.37 -4.16
N ASN A 89 -22.78 -1.97 -3.04
CA ASN A 89 -22.99 -1.26 -1.79
C ASN A 89 -21.72 -1.32 -0.94
N LEU A 90 -21.39 -0.21 -0.30
CA LEU A 90 -20.20 0.00 0.51
C LEU A 90 -20.60 0.58 1.85
N TRP A 91 -19.95 0.12 2.91
CA TRP A 91 -20.13 0.68 4.24
C TRP A 91 -18.78 0.94 4.88
N HIS A 92 -18.53 2.20 5.24
CA HIS A 92 -17.39 2.59 6.04
C HIS A 92 -17.86 2.71 7.49
N PHE A 93 -17.31 1.90 8.36
CA PHE A 93 -17.51 1.96 9.80
C PHE A 93 -16.31 2.60 10.49
N ASP A 94 -16.56 3.40 11.53
CA ASP A 94 -15.55 3.84 12.48
C ASP A 94 -16.09 3.64 13.90
N PHE A 95 -15.56 2.63 14.58
CA PHE A 95 -15.98 2.26 15.92
C PHE A 95 -15.18 2.95 17.03
N TYR A 96 -14.35 3.97 16.74
CA TYR A 96 -13.49 4.62 17.73
C TYR A 96 -14.24 5.07 19.00
N ARG A 97 -15.47 5.55 18.84
CA ARG A 97 -16.35 6.00 19.94
C ARG A 97 -17.43 4.98 20.34
N PHE A 98 -17.44 3.81 19.69
CA PHE A 98 -18.39 2.76 19.99
C PHE A 98 -18.01 2.10 21.33
N SER A 99 -18.94 2.11 22.28
CA SER A 99 -18.64 1.71 23.66
C SER A 99 -19.64 0.73 24.27
N ASP A 100 -20.83 0.60 23.68
CA ASP A 100 -21.88 -0.27 24.16
C ASP A 100 -22.33 -1.25 23.07
N PRO A 101 -22.17 -2.57 23.27
CA PRO A 101 -22.66 -3.58 22.34
C PRO A 101 -24.17 -3.48 22.03
N ARG A 102 -24.98 -2.84 22.88
CA ARG A 102 -26.41 -2.62 22.59
C ARG A 102 -26.64 -1.68 21.41
N GLU A 103 -25.77 -0.68 21.24
CA GLU A 103 -25.82 0.25 20.10
C GLU A 103 -25.69 -0.51 18.77
N TRP A 104 -25.06 -1.68 18.75
CA TRP A 104 -24.91 -2.51 17.56
C TRP A 104 -26.26 -3.03 17.05
N VAL A 105 -27.07 -3.52 17.99
CA VAL A 105 -28.39 -4.08 17.72
C VAL A 105 -29.35 -2.98 17.36
N ASP A 106 -29.34 -1.89 18.13
CA ASP A 106 -30.23 -0.74 17.92
C ASP A 106 -29.95 -0.03 16.58
N ALA A 107 -28.68 0.00 16.15
CA ALA A 107 -28.29 0.57 14.86
C ALA A 107 -28.54 -0.38 13.65
N GLY A 108 -29.00 -1.61 13.89
CA GLY A 108 -29.28 -2.57 12.82
C GLY A 108 -28.05 -3.07 12.06
N PHE A 109 -26.85 -2.97 12.65
CA PHE A 109 -25.60 -3.34 11.97
C PHE A 109 -25.53 -4.82 11.63
N ARG A 110 -26.22 -5.67 12.39
CA ARG A 110 -26.36 -7.09 12.07
C ARG A 110 -26.85 -7.33 10.63
N ASP A 111 -27.86 -6.57 10.19
CA ASP A 111 -28.43 -6.74 8.85
C ASP A 111 -27.50 -6.18 7.78
N ILE A 112 -26.79 -5.10 8.08
CA ILE A 112 -25.77 -4.54 7.18
C ILE A 112 -24.65 -5.55 6.94
N PHE A 113 -24.10 -6.15 7.99
CA PHE A 113 -23.03 -7.14 7.88
C PHE A 113 -23.48 -8.46 7.22
N ALA A 114 -24.76 -8.81 7.32
CA ALA A 114 -25.35 -9.94 6.61
C ALA A 114 -25.64 -9.65 5.13
N SER A 115 -25.73 -8.38 4.73
CA SER A 115 -26.01 -7.99 3.35
C SER A 115 -24.79 -8.17 2.43
N PRO A 116 -24.96 -8.29 1.09
CA PRO A 116 -23.85 -8.26 0.14
C PRO A 116 -23.16 -6.89 0.08
N GLY A 117 -21.92 -6.82 -0.41
CA GLY A 117 -21.17 -5.58 -0.61
C GLY A 117 -19.95 -5.44 0.30
N LEU A 118 -19.13 -4.42 0.08
CA LEU A 118 -17.86 -4.20 0.80
C LEU A 118 -18.10 -3.50 2.15
N LYS A 119 -17.54 -4.06 3.22
CA LYS A 119 -17.50 -3.43 4.55
C LYS A 119 -16.06 -3.09 4.89
N ILE A 120 -15.82 -1.88 5.39
CA ILE A 120 -14.51 -1.45 5.87
C ILE A 120 -14.70 -0.86 7.27
N ALA A 121 -14.07 -1.45 8.28
CA ALA A 121 -14.20 -1.00 9.66
C ALA A 121 -12.87 -0.48 10.22
N GLU A 122 -12.85 0.77 10.69
CA GLU A 122 -11.80 1.29 11.55
C GLU A 122 -12.10 0.93 13.01
N TRP A 123 -11.06 0.60 13.78
CA TRP A 123 -11.14 0.26 15.21
C TRP A 123 -12.07 -0.93 15.53
N PRO A 124 -11.93 -2.07 14.82
CA PRO A 124 -12.84 -3.22 14.95
C PRO A 124 -12.93 -3.78 16.36
N ASP A 125 -11.86 -3.66 17.17
CA ASP A 125 -11.81 -4.14 18.56
C ASP A 125 -12.93 -3.58 19.44
N LYS A 126 -13.44 -2.38 19.10
CA LYS A 126 -14.54 -1.74 19.82
C LYS A 126 -15.88 -2.43 19.57
N ALA A 127 -16.01 -3.15 18.46
CA ALA A 127 -17.17 -3.97 18.11
C ALA A 127 -16.87 -5.48 18.21
N ALA A 128 -15.79 -5.87 18.89
CA ALA A 128 -15.37 -7.26 19.01
C ALA A 128 -16.51 -8.15 19.56
N GLY A 129 -16.70 -9.31 18.93
CA GLY A 129 -17.77 -10.25 19.28
C GLY A 129 -19.13 -9.93 18.65
N CYS A 130 -19.31 -8.75 18.03
CA CYS A 130 -20.52 -8.40 17.29
C CYS A 130 -20.34 -8.49 15.76
N VAL A 131 -19.11 -8.30 15.28
CA VAL A 131 -18.73 -8.42 13.87
C VAL A 131 -18.37 -9.86 13.49
N PRO A 132 -18.57 -10.29 12.22
CA PRO A 132 -18.03 -11.54 11.71
C PRO A 132 -16.49 -11.48 11.62
N SER A 133 -15.84 -12.62 11.36
CA SER A 133 -14.41 -12.62 11.03
C SER A 133 -14.14 -11.80 9.77
N ALA A 134 -13.11 -10.97 9.80
CA ALA A 134 -12.68 -10.20 8.65
C ALA A 134 -12.06 -11.10 7.58
N ASP A 135 -12.21 -10.72 6.32
CA ASP A 135 -11.46 -11.37 5.25
C ASP A 135 -10.00 -10.92 5.28
N LEU A 136 -9.78 -9.61 5.45
CA LEU A 136 -8.47 -8.98 5.48
C LEU A 136 -8.36 -7.98 6.63
N VAL A 137 -7.36 -8.16 7.48
CA VAL A 137 -6.99 -7.22 8.54
C VAL A 137 -5.73 -6.48 8.15
N LEU A 138 -5.75 -5.15 8.27
CA LEU A 138 -4.60 -4.29 8.09
C LEU A 138 -4.27 -3.60 9.41
N HIS A 139 -3.10 -3.91 9.96
CA HIS A 139 -2.55 -3.20 11.10
C HIS A 139 -1.52 -2.18 10.60
N LEU A 140 -1.77 -0.89 10.86
CA LEU A 140 -0.92 0.21 10.44
C LEU A 140 -0.15 0.75 11.64
N THR A 141 1.17 0.78 11.54
CA THR A 141 2.07 1.37 12.53
C THR A 141 2.80 2.56 11.92
N VAL A 142 2.76 3.70 12.62
CA VAL A 142 3.53 4.89 12.23
C VAL A 142 5.03 4.59 12.42
N GLN A 143 5.84 5.01 11.46
CA GLN A 143 7.30 4.97 11.55
C GLN A 143 7.85 6.40 11.47
N ASP A 144 9.16 6.53 11.62
CA ASP A 144 9.86 7.79 11.34
C ASP A 144 9.67 8.22 9.86
N ASP A 145 9.91 9.49 9.57
CA ASP A 145 9.85 10.07 8.22
C ASP A 145 8.49 9.90 7.49
N ASP A 146 7.38 9.96 8.22
CA ASP A 146 6.01 9.78 7.71
C ASP A 146 5.73 8.44 7.03
N ALA A 147 6.63 7.45 7.15
CA ALA A 147 6.40 6.10 6.64
C ALA A 147 5.37 5.34 7.50
N ARG A 148 4.81 4.27 6.94
CA ARG A 148 3.94 3.32 7.65
C ARG A 148 4.46 1.90 7.46
N GLN A 149 4.56 1.16 8.55
CA GLN A 149 4.65 -0.29 8.49
C GLN A 149 3.23 -0.86 8.47
N VAL A 150 2.95 -1.77 7.54
CA VAL A 150 1.62 -2.35 7.39
C VAL A 150 1.71 -3.86 7.44
N GLN A 151 1.05 -4.45 8.43
CA GLN A 151 0.87 -5.90 8.52
C GLN A 151 -0.51 -6.27 7.98
N LEU A 152 -0.53 -7.12 6.97
CA LEU A 152 -1.70 -7.63 6.29
C LEU A 152 -1.93 -9.06 6.75
N THR A 153 -3.13 -9.36 7.26
CA THR A 153 -3.51 -10.71 7.67
C THR A 153 -4.79 -11.13 6.95
N ALA A 154 -4.68 -12.07 6.01
CA ALA A 154 -5.84 -12.68 5.39
C ALA A 154 -6.36 -13.81 6.28
N GLN A 155 -7.59 -13.70 6.80
CA GLN A 155 -8.17 -14.70 7.72
C GLN A 155 -9.07 -15.70 6.98
N THR A 156 -9.49 -15.40 5.75
CA THR A 156 -10.36 -16.24 4.93
C THR A 156 -9.72 -16.54 3.58
N HIS A 157 -10.31 -17.48 2.83
CA HIS A 157 -9.92 -17.74 1.45
C HIS A 157 -10.15 -16.51 0.54
N LEU A 158 -11.26 -15.79 0.73
CA LEU A 158 -11.54 -14.55 0.00
C LEU A 158 -10.46 -13.51 0.28
N GLY A 159 -10.07 -13.35 1.55
CA GLY A 159 -8.97 -12.49 1.96
C GLY A 159 -7.64 -12.89 1.34
N ALA A 160 -7.36 -14.19 1.24
CA ALA A 160 -6.13 -14.70 0.63
C ALA A 160 -6.08 -14.39 -0.88
N GLN A 161 -7.19 -14.56 -1.59
CA GLN A 161 -7.32 -14.20 -3.01
C GLN A 161 -7.12 -12.69 -3.22
N LEU A 162 -7.82 -11.89 -2.42
CA LEU A 162 -7.72 -10.42 -2.43
C LEU A 162 -6.28 -9.95 -2.19
N LEU A 163 -5.63 -10.50 -1.17
CA LEU A 163 -4.24 -10.16 -0.80
C LEU A 163 -3.25 -10.56 -1.89
N ALA A 164 -3.38 -11.76 -2.45
CA ALA A 164 -2.51 -12.25 -3.51
C ALA A 164 -2.62 -11.36 -4.77
N GLY A 165 -3.84 -11.04 -5.20
CA GLY A 165 -4.07 -10.19 -6.37
C GLY A 165 -3.56 -8.76 -6.18
N ALA A 166 -3.75 -8.17 -4.99
CA ALA A 166 -3.27 -6.83 -4.67
C ALA A 166 -1.73 -6.77 -4.69
N ILE A 167 -1.04 -7.73 -4.06
CA ILE A 167 0.43 -7.76 -4.03
C ILE A 167 1.00 -7.98 -5.44
N GLN A 168 0.44 -8.90 -6.22
CA GLN A 168 0.87 -9.12 -7.60
C GLN A 168 0.73 -7.85 -8.43
N SER A 169 -0.39 -7.14 -8.28
CA SER A 169 -0.63 -5.88 -8.97
C SER A 169 0.36 -4.78 -8.58
N GLU A 170 0.72 -4.67 -7.29
CA GLU A 170 1.76 -3.72 -6.86
C GLU A 170 3.14 -4.06 -7.42
N VAL A 171 3.53 -5.34 -7.41
CA VAL A 171 4.81 -5.79 -7.99
C VAL A 171 4.85 -5.50 -9.49
N LEU A 172 3.75 -5.77 -10.21
CA LEU A 172 3.63 -5.47 -11.63
C LEU A 172 3.66 -3.97 -11.94
N ARG A 173 3.15 -3.11 -11.04
CA ARG A 173 3.24 -1.65 -11.18
C ARG A 173 4.61 -1.09 -10.75
N GLY A 174 5.35 -1.81 -9.91
CA GLY A 174 6.71 -1.47 -9.48
C GLY A 174 7.81 -1.96 -10.45
N LEU A 175 7.47 -2.82 -11.41
CA LEU A 175 8.36 -3.14 -12.52
C LEU A 175 8.54 -1.88 -13.38
N PRO A 176 9.78 -1.48 -13.73
CA PRO A 176 9.97 -0.46 -14.74
C PRO A 176 9.22 -0.89 -16.01
N PRO A 177 8.64 0.06 -16.79
CA PRO A 177 7.97 -0.29 -18.03
C PRO A 177 8.91 -1.18 -18.85
N LEU A 178 8.40 -2.34 -19.28
CA LEU A 178 9.14 -3.23 -20.18
C LEU A 178 9.72 -2.35 -21.28
N PRO A 179 11.03 -2.41 -21.56
CA PRO A 179 11.57 -1.69 -22.71
C PRO A 179 10.74 -2.15 -23.90
N LEU A 180 9.98 -1.22 -24.49
CA LEU A 180 9.31 -1.46 -25.74
C LEU A 180 10.42 -1.88 -26.69
N GLY A 181 10.45 -3.17 -27.03
CA GLY A 181 11.49 -3.76 -27.84
C GLY A 181 11.58 -3.00 -29.14
N GLY A 182 12.59 -2.12 -29.23
CA GLY A 182 13.04 -1.55 -30.47
C GLY A 182 13.57 -2.70 -31.31
N GLY A 183 12.80 -3.07 -32.32
CA GLY A 183 13.09 -4.21 -33.16
C GLY A 183 12.41 -4.11 -34.49
N GLU A 184 12.70 -3.06 -35.26
CA GLU A 184 12.88 -3.18 -36.70
C GLU A 184 14.07 -2.33 -37.15
N GLY A 185 14.99 -2.97 -37.87
CA GLY A 185 16.33 -2.50 -38.11
C GLY A 185 16.40 -1.25 -38.98
N CYS A 186 17.30 -0.34 -38.62
CA CYS A 186 17.80 0.66 -39.56
C CYS A 186 18.75 -0.04 -40.55
N PRO A 187 18.51 0.03 -41.88
CA PRO A 187 19.47 -0.48 -42.85
C PRO A 187 20.73 0.39 -42.79
N ARG A 188 21.91 -0.25 -42.72
CA ARG A 188 23.19 0.43 -42.98
C ARG A 188 23.14 0.99 -44.40
N GLN A 189 22.94 2.29 -44.55
CA GLN A 189 23.37 3.00 -45.74
C GLN A 189 24.87 3.21 -45.63
N SER A 190 25.62 2.44 -46.41
CA SER A 190 27.01 2.73 -46.73
C SER A 190 27.05 4.02 -47.56
N ASP A 191 27.50 5.10 -46.95
CA ASP A 191 27.72 6.37 -47.63
C ASP A 191 29.13 6.35 -48.28
N PRO A 192 29.26 6.37 -49.63
CA PRO A 192 30.55 6.18 -50.31
C PRO A 192 31.41 7.45 -50.38
N ASN A 193 31.12 8.53 -49.64
CA ASN A 193 31.78 9.83 -49.80
C ASN A 193 32.38 10.46 -48.53
N ILE A 194 32.71 9.68 -47.51
CA ILE A 194 33.51 10.18 -46.38
C ILE A 194 35.00 10.09 -46.73
N ARG A 195 35.63 11.25 -47.00
CA ARG A 195 37.10 11.36 -47.10
C ARG A 195 37.72 11.30 -45.69
N PRO A 196 38.88 10.64 -45.50
CA PRO A 196 39.55 10.64 -44.20
C PRO A 196 40.23 11.99 -43.96
N HIS A 197 39.99 12.59 -42.79
CA HIS A 197 40.83 13.67 -42.28
C HIS A 197 42.05 13.08 -41.56
N PRO A 198 43.24 13.71 -41.69
CA PRO A 198 44.49 13.18 -41.16
C PRO A 198 44.66 13.52 -39.67
N ASN A 199 45.26 12.60 -38.92
CA ASN A 199 45.88 12.90 -37.62
C ASN A 199 47.23 13.62 -37.89
N PRO A 200 47.70 14.59 -37.06
CA PRO A 200 48.48 14.22 -35.85
C PRO A 200 48.52 15.24 -34.66
N LEU A 201 48.71 14.70 -33.43
CA LEU A 201 49.62 15.05 -32.30
C LEU A 201 49.80 16.51 -31.76
N PRO A 202 50.45 16.76 -30.59
CA PRO A 202 50.37 16.12 -29.26
C PRO A 202 50.26 17.16 -28.08
N GLU A 203 50.16 16.62 -26.85
CA GLU A 203 50.57 17.11 -25.51
C GLU A 203 50.86 18.61 -25.23
N GLY A 204 50.32 19.12 -24.11
CA GLY A 204 50.74 20.41 -23.55
C GLY A 204 50.07 20.81 -22.23
N GLU A 205 50.85 20.63 -21.16
CA GLU A 205 50.99 21.50 -19.97
C GLU A 205 49.89 21.56 -18.88
N GLY A 206 50.32 21.21 -17.67
CA GLY A 206 49.57 21.28 -16.43
C GLY A 206 49.55 22.65 -15.78
N ILE A 207 48.73 22.76 -14.74
CA ILE A 207 48.76 23.88 -13.79
C ILE A 207 48.71 23.31 -12.36
N SER A 208 49.70 23.77 -11.59
CA SER A 208 50.01 23.45 -10.19
C SER A 208 49.09 24.20 -9.21
N PRO A 209 48.90 23.72 -7.95
CA PRO A 209 47.83 24.13 -7.05
C PRO A 209 48.29 25.20 -6.06
N HIS A 210 47.83 26.44 -6.19
CA HIS A 210 47.93 27.44 -5.11
C HIS A 210 46.85 28.51 -5.26
N GLN A 211 45.61 28.20 -4.87
CA GLN A 211 44.63 29.19 -4.44
C GLN A 211 43.75 28.59 -3.34
N PHE A 212 43.34 29.42 -2.39
CA PHE A 212 42.59 29.16 -1.15
C PHE A 212 43.41 29.01 0.15
N GLU A 213 43.90 30.16 0.62
CA GLU A 213 43.88 30.48 2.04
C GLU A 213 42.52 31.10 2.43
N SER A 214 42.20 31.00 3.72
CA SER A 214 41.22 31.76 4.52
C SER A 214 39.77 31.23 4.65
N HIS A 215 39.55 30.32 5.61
CA HIS A 215 38.69 30.62 6.76
C HIS A 215 38.79 29.54 7.86
N PRO A 216 39.14 29.88 9.11
CA PRO A 216 39.15 28.94 10.22
C PRO A 216 37.81 28.99 10.97
N LEU A 217 37.17 27.84 11.15
CA LEU A 217 36.31 27.47 12.29
C LEU A 217 35.71 26.10 11.97
N LEU A 218 36.35 25.03 12.43
CA LEU A 218 35.75 23.74 12.78
C LEU A 218 36.87 22.82 13.28
N ALA A 219 37.09 22.82 14.59
CA ALA A 219 37.82 21.78 15.28
C ALA A 219 36.90 21.26 16.38
N THR A 220 36.47 20.01 16.27
CA THR A 220 36.69 18.93 17.26
C THR A 220 35.69 17.77 17.04
N LEU A 221 36.18 16.63 16.51
CA LEU A 221 36.28 15.33 17.20
C LEU A 221 36.62 14.19 16.19
N PRO A 222 37.23 13.07 16.63
CA PRO A 222 38.38 12.46 15.97
C PRO A 222 38.10 11.32 14.98
N ALA A 223 39.12 11.10 14.14
CA ALA A 223 39.22 10.10 13.11
C ALA A 223 39.38 8.68 13.67
N THR A 224 38.38 7.83 13.45
CA THR A 224 38.57 6.38 13.33
C THR A 224 37.51 5.81 12.37
N VAL A 225 38.02 5.21 11.29
CA VAL A 225 37.38 4.24 10.40
C VAL A 225 36.45 4.78 9.30
N TRP A 226 37.06 5.34 8.26
CA TRP A 226 36.59 5.18 6.88
C TRP A 226 37.79 4.69 6.06
N ASN A 227 37.89 3.38 5.85
CA ASN A 227 38.59 2.76 4.71
C ASN A 227 38.41 1.25 4.72
N GLU A 228 37.63 0.78 3.75
CA GLU A 228 37.82 -0.43 2.92
C GLU A 228 36.67 -0.37 1.89
N ALA A 229 36.88 0.28 0.73
CA ALA A 229 37.43 -0.28 -0.52
C ALA A 229 36.49 -1.39 -1.08
N ASN A 230 35.83 -1.32 -2.24
CA ASN A 230 36.24 -0.83 -3.56
C ASN A 230 37.68 -1.18 -3.94
N GLU A 231 37.96 -2.48 -3.89
CA GLU A 231 38.71 -3.23 -4.91
C GLU A 231 37.89 -4.48 -5.31
#